data_AF-G7DZE3-F1
#
_entry.id   AF-G7DZE3-F1
#
_cell.length_a   1.000
_cell.length_b   1.000
_cell.length_c   1.000
_cell.angle_alpha   90.00
_cell.angle_beta   90.00
_cell.angle_gamma   90.00
#
_symmetry.space_group_name_H-M   'P 1'
#
loop_
_entity.id
_entity.type
_entity.pdbx_description
1 polymer ?
#
loop_
_entity_poly.entity_id
_entity_poly.type
_entity_poly.pdbx_seq_one_letter_code
_entity_poly.pdbx_strand_id
1 'polypeptide(L)'
;MKLIGALAGLLSLGAFAYGQLSYSNARVNCILQINPTGTPDTSHNQIFAFGWKYWDESTNAYSLGTFSTLAYPSVAVGYDADQHSIQATSGNQMSLNIVMVPLDDGTFSSFTASGFVTYNNKVVTIKPTDIDYYGAACTMKTNGGSYNFNLCHTGAARC
;
A
#
# COMPACT_ATOMS: atom_id res chain seq x y z
N MET A 1 15.37 70.38 -16.62
CA MET A 1 15.28 69.42 -17.75
C MET A 1 15.38 68.01 -17.19
N LYS A 2 14.55 67.09 -17.71
CA LYS A 2 14.52 65.63 -17.49
C LYS A 2 15.96 65.04 -17.66
N LEU A 3 16.38 63.95 -17.02
CA LEU A 3 15.81 62.60 -17.10
C LEU A 3 16.11 61.76 -15.85
N ILE A 4 15.11 60.93 -15.55
CA ILE A 4 15.07 59.79 -14.64
C ILE A 4 15.91 58.65 -15.23
N GLY A 5 16.77 58.02 -14.42
CA GLY A 5 17.50 56.81 -14.78
C GLY A 5 17.44 55.80 -13.65
N ALA A 6 16.36 55.02 -13.62
CA ALA A 6 16.23 53.86 -12.73
C ALA A 6 17.07 52.70 -13.29
N LEU A 7 18.07 52.25 -12.53
CA LEU A 7 18.81 51.03 -12.84
C LEU A 7 18.19 49.87 -12.05
N ALA A 8 17.16 49.26 -12.63
CA ALA A 8 16.62 47.99 -12.17
C ALA A 8 17.53 46.87 -12.69
N GLY A 9 18.44 46.40 -11.84
CA GLY A 9 19.20 45.19 -12.11
C GLY A 9 18.27 43.97 -12.02
N LEU A 10 17.92 43.39 -13.16
CA LEU A 10 17.18 42.13 -13.24
C LEU A 10 18.03 41.00 -12.66
N LEU A 11 17.64 40.50 -11.50
CA LEU A 11 17.98 39.16 -11.04
C LEU A 11 17.23 38.16 -11.91
N SER A 12 17.93 37.51 -12.85
CA SER A 12 17.42 36.36 -13.56
C SER A 12 17.32 35.17 -12.60
N LEU A 13 16.17 35.03 -11.94
CA LEU A 13 15.76 33.79 -11.31
C LEU A 13 15.64 32.74 -12.41
N GLY A 14 16.61 31.82 -12.46
CA GLY A 14 16.46 30.58 -13.20
C GLY A 14 15.24 29.84 -12.65
N ALA A 15 14.16 29.86 -13.42
CA ALA A 15 13.02 28.99 -13.18
C ALA A 15 13.51 27.57 -13.41
N PHE A 16 13.77 26.83 -12.32
CA PHE A 16 13.78 25.38 -12.38
C PHE A 16 12.40 24.97 -12.89
N ALA A 17 12.35 24.53 -14.14
CA ALA A 17 11.20 23.81 -14.67
C ALA A 17 11.11 22.49 -13.88
N TYR A 18 10.40 22.52 -12.75
CA TYR A 18 9.93 21.31 -12.12
C TYR A 18 8.98 20.66 -13.13
N GLY A 19 9.46 19.62 -13.80
CA GLY A 19 8.61 18.77 -14.63
C GLY A 19 7.41 18.35 -13.80
N GLN A 20 6.20 18.56 -14.32
CA GLN A 20 5.00 18.05 -13.66
C GLN A 20 5.15 16.54 -13.50
N LEU A 21 5.18 16.06 -12.26
CA LEU A 21 5.15 14.63 -11.94
C LEU A 21 3.90 14.04 -12.58
N SER A 22 4.10 13.13 -13.54
CA SER A 22 3.02 12.47 -14.27
C SER A 22 2.53 11.30 -13.44
N TYR A 23 1.71 11.56 -12.43
CA TYR A 23 1.08 10.50 -11.66
C TYR A 23 0.04 9.77 -12.53
N SER A 24 0.19 8.45 -12.67
CA SER A 24 -0.88 7.66 -13.25
C SER A 24 -2.02 7.53 -12.24
N ASN A 25 -3.27 7.38 -12.71
CA ASN A 25 -4.41 7.05 -11.83
C ASN A 25 -4.39 5.58 -11.36
N ALA A 26 -3.24 4.89 -11.49
CA ALA A 26 -3.15 3.47 -11.19
C ALA A 26 -3.37 3.20 -9.70
N ARG A 27 -4.11 2.13 -9.43
CA ARG A 27 -4.51 1.72 -8.08
C ARG A 27 -4.49 0.22 -7.99
N VAL A 28 -3.81 -0.33 -7.00
CA VAL A 28 -3.91 -1.74 -6.62
C VAL A 28 -4.78 -1.82 -5.39
N ASN A 29 -5.80 -2.67 -5.43
CA ASN A 29 -6.64 -2.98 -4.27
C ASN A 29 -6.61 -4.48 -4.06
N CYS A 30 -6.33 -4.91 -2.84
CA CYS A 30 -6.18 -6.29 -2.43
C CYS A 30 -7.11 -6.58 -1.26
N ILE A 31 -7.58 -7.82 -1.20
CA ILE A 31 -8.35 -8.34 -0.08
C ILE A 31 -7.52 -9.45 0.57
N LEU A 32 -7.15 -9.26 1.83
CA LEU A 32 -6.53 -10.24 2.69
C LEU A 32 -7.58 -10.84 3.61
N GLN A 33 -7.60 -12.16 3.70
CA GLN A 33 -8.45 -12.91 4.61
C GLN A 33 -7.57 -13.62 5.64
N ILE A 34 -7.78 -13.34 6.92
CA ILE A 34 -7.09 -13.99 8.03
C ILE A 34 -8.10 -14.83 8.79
N ASN A 35 -7.80 -16.10 9.02
CA ASN A 35 -8.58 -16.94 9.92
C ASN A 35 -8.01 -16.86 11.34
N PRO A 36 -8.64 -16.10 12.25
CA PRO A 36 -8.11 -15.94 13.60
C PRO A 36 -8.32 -17.18 14.48
N THR A 37 -9.13 -18.15 14.05
CA THR A 37 -9.39 -19.35 14.86
C THR A 37 -8.34 -20.42 14.67
N GLY A 38 -7.55 -20.36 13.58
CA GLY A 38 -6.62 -21.42 13.20
C GLY A 38 -7.27 -22.76 12.86
N THR A 39 -8.60 -22.78 12.69
CA THR A 39 -9.38 -23.97 12.33
C THR A 39 -9.78 -23.94 10.86
N PRO A 40 -10.28 -25.04 10.28
CA PRO A 40 -10.85 -25.02 8.93
C PRO A 40 -12.14 -24.18 8.81
N ASP A 41 -12.76 -23.78 9.92
CA ASP A 41 -13.97 -22.96 9.91
C ASP A 41 -13.65 -21.53 9.49
N THR A 42 -14.16 -21.13 8.32
CA THR A 42 -13.95 -19.82 7.71
C THR A 42 -15.03 -18.80 8.07
N SER A 43 -16.08 -19.18 8.81
CA SER A 43 -17.18 -18.28 9.19
C SER A 43 -16.72 -17.11 10.09
N HIS A 44 -15.53 -17.24 10.68
CA HIS A 44 -14.92 -16.26 11.57
C HIS A 44 -13.77 -15.47 10.93
N ASN A 45 -13.61 -15.58 9.61
CA ASN A 45 -12.53 -14.89 8.92
C ASN A 45 -12.66 -13.38 9.02
N GLN A 46 -11.53 -12.74 9.28
CA GLN A 46 -11.42 -11.29 9.24
C GLN A 46 -10.94 -10.87 7.86
N ILE A 47 -11.67 -9.93 7.28
CA ILE A 47 -11.41 -9.41 5.95
C ILE A 47 -10.80 -8.01 6.08
N PHE A 48 -9.70 -7.82 5.37
CA PHE A 48 -8.97 -6.56 5.29
C PHE A 48 -8.82 -6.18 3.83
N ALA A 49 -9.22 -4.95 3.50
CA ALA A 49 -8.92 -4.37 2.21
C ALA A 49 -7.70 -3.46 2.36
N PHE A 50 -6.73 -3.59 1.47
CA PHE A 50 -5.53 -2.76 1.46
C PHE A 50 -5.12 -2.47 0.03
N GLY A 51 -4.25 -1.48 -0.17
CA GLY A 51 -3.90 -1.13 -1.54
C GLY A 51 -3.03 0.11 -1.66
N TRP A 52 -2.56 0.35 -2.88
CA TRP A 52 -1.69 1.46 -3.23
C TRP A 52 -2.32 2.32 -4.32
N LYS A 53 -2.03 3.63 -4.30
CA LYS A 53 -2.58 4.61 -5.23
C LYS A 53 -1.50 5.54 -5.76
N TYR A 54 -1.72 6.00 -7.00
CA TYR A 54 -0.89 6.99 -7.70
C TYR A 54 0.52 6.47 -7.97
N TRP A 55 0.62 5.48 -8.85
CA TRP A 55 1.90 4.98 -9.35
C TRP A 55 2.61 6.05 -10.18
N ASP A 56 3.90 6.21 -9.91
CA ASP A 56 4.83 7.06 -10.63
C ASP A 56 5.91 6.20 -11.31
N GLU A 57 5.88 6.20 -12.65
CA GLU A 57 6.83 5.45 -13.48
C GLU A 57 8.27 5.98 -13.39
N SER A 58 8.46 7.24 -13.00
CA SER A 58 9.80 7.83 -12.89
C SER A 58 10.55 7.38 -11.63
N THR A 59 9.79 7.04 -10.59
CA THR A 59 10.32 6.60 -9.29
C THR A 59 10.04 5.12 -9.01
N ASN A 60 9.27 4.45 -9.87
CA ASN A 60 8.77 3.09 -9.68
C ASN A 60 8.14 2.89 -8.29
N ALA A 61 7.37 3.89 -7.85
CA ALA A 61 6.77 3.91 -6.53
C ALA A 61 5.34 4.42 -6.56
N TYR A 62 4.55 3.93 -5.60
CA TYR A 62 3.27 4.54 -5.25
C TYR A 62 3.51 5.65 -4.23
N SER A 63 2.63 6.67 -4.20
CA SER A 63 2.72 7.76 -3.21
C SER A 63 1.73 7.62 -2.05
N LEU A 64 0.82 6.65 -2.09
CA LEU A 64 -0.19 6.46 -1.05
C LEU A 64 -0.52 4.98 -0.83
N GLY A 65 -0.44 4.54 0.43
CA GLY A 65 -1.01 3.29 0.91
C GLY A 65 -2.39 3.49 1.52
N THR A 66 -3.23 2.47 1.44
CA THR A 66 -4.59 2.46 1.99
C THR A 66 -4.87 1.15 2.70
N PHE A 67 -5.66 1.21 3.76
CA PHE A 67 -6.10 0.06 4.51
C PHE A 67 -7.49 0.32 5.09
N SER A 68 -8.36 -0.69 5.06
CA SER A 68 -9.67 -0.63 5.69
C SER A 68 -10.14 -2.01 6.11
N THR A 69 -11.00 -2.03 7.12
CA THR A 69 -11.64 -3.24 7.64
C THR A 69 -12.91 -2.85 8.36
N LEU A 70 -13.87 -3.77 8.40
CA LEU A 70 -15.09 -3.64 9.20
C LEU A 70 -14.94 -4.30 10.58
N ALA A 71 -13.87 -5.07 10.81
CA ALA A 71 -13.66 -5.80 12.05
C ALA A 71 -13.17 -4.93 13.21
N TYR A 72 -12.58 -3.76 12.90
CA TYR A 72 -11.93 -2.89 13.89
C TYR A 72 -12.30 -1.43 13.67
N PRO A 73 -12.63 -0.67 14.73
CA PRO A 73 -12.88 0.76 14.63
C PRO A 73 -11.59 1.57 14.44
N SER A 74 -11.69 2.74 13.83
CA SER A 74 -10.65 3.79 13.82
C SER A 74 -9.22 3.29 13.47
N VAL A 75 -9.06 2.71 12.28
CA VAL A 75 -7.75 2.24 11.82
C VAL A 75 -6.87 3.41 11.37
N ALA A 76 -5.73 3.58 12.04
CA ALA A 76 -4.65 4.46 11.57
C ALA A 76 -3.80 3.71 10.53
N VAL A 77 -3.42 4.41 9.46
CA VAL A 77 -2.69 3.83 8.32
C VAL A 77 -1.43 4.66 8.04
N GLY A 78 -0.29 4.01 8.05
CA GLY A 78 0.99 4.51 7.59
C GLY A 78 1.41 3.84 6.28
N TYR A 79 2.16 4.56 5.46
CA TYR A 79 2.74 4.06 4.21
C TYR A 79 4.21 4.47 4.14
N ASP A 80 5.07 3.48 3.88
CA ASP A 80 6.49 3.67 3.60
C ASP A 80 6.74 3.30 2.13
N ALA A 81 7.11 4.31 1.33
CA ALA A 81 7.33 4.13 -0.09
C ALA A 81 8.63 3.38 -0.40
N ASP A 82 9.66 3.56 0.41
CA ASP A 82 10.97 2.92 0.21
C ASP A 82 10.90 1.42 0.54
N GLN A 83 10.08 1.06 1.53
CA GLN A 83 9.83 -0.33 1.91
C GLN A 83 8.62 -0.95 1.20
N HIS A 84 7.89 -0.18 0.37
CA HIS A 84 6.61 -0.58 -0.21
C HIS A 84 5.66 -1.21 0.82
N SER A 85 5.59 -0.61 2.02
CA SER A 85 4.89 -1.20 3.16
C SER A 85 3.70 -0.37 3.62
N ILE A 86 2.63 -1.05 4.02
CA ILE A 86 1.45 -0.47 4.66
C ILE A 86 1.42 -0.97 6.10
N GLN A 87 1.40 -0.02 7.03
CA GLN A 87 1.24 -0.28 8.45
C GLN A 87 -0.16 0.16 8.86
N ALA A 88 -0.95 -0.75 9.42
CA ALA A 88 -2.30 -0.48 9.88
C ALA A 88 -2.43 -0.84 11.35
N THR A 89 -2.97 0.07 12.16
CA THR A 89 -3.13 -0.14 13.61
C THR A 89 -4.51 0.31 14.08
N SER A 90 -5.12 -0.47 14.96
CA SER A 90 -6.34 -0.09 15.69
C SER A 90 -6.15 -0.38 17.17
N GLY A 91 -5.74 0.64 17.93
CA GLY A 91 -5.45 0.57 19.35
C GLY A 91 -4.61 -0.67 19.70
N ASN A 92 -5.08 -1.44 20.69
CA ASN A 92 -4.46 -2.71 21.10
C ASN A 92 -5.13 -3.94 20.46
N GLN A 93 -6.04 -3.74 19.49
CA GLN A 93 -6.83 -4.83 18.91
C GLN A 93 -6.20 -5.38 17.63
N MET A 94 -5.47 -4.56 16.89
CA MET A 94 -4.85 -4.96 15.63
C MET A 94 -3.61 -4.12 15.35
N SER A 95 -2.58 -4.78 14.84
CA SER A 95 -1.43 -4.17 14.18
C SER A 95 -1.03 -5.06 13.03
N LEU A 96 -1.08 -4.56 11.80
CA LEU A 96 -0.69 -5.30 10.61
C LEU A 96 0.36 -4.50 9.84
N ASN A 97 1.41 -5.17 9.43
CA ASN A 97 2.38 -4.66 8.49
C ASN A 97 2.36 -5.54 7.23
N ILE A 98 2.05 -4.93 6.10
CA ILE A 98 2.00 -5.59 4.79
C ILE A 98 3.11 -5.00 3.95
N VAL A 99 4.06 -5.85 3.53
CA VAL A 99 5.20 -5.45 2.70
C VAL A 99 5.06 -6.14 1.35
N MET A 100 5.23 -5.39 0.27
CA MET A 100 5.10 -5.93 -1.08
C MET A 100 6.45 -6.05 -1.77
N VAL A 101 6.54 -6.99 -2.69
CA VAL A 101 7.67 -7.08 -3.62
C VAL A 101 7.22 -6.49 -4.96
N PRO A 102 7.63 -5.25 -5.29
CA PRO A 102 7.19 -4.57 -6.50
C PRO A 102 7.72 -5.23 -7.77
N LEU A 103 7.01 -5.02 -8.86
CA LEU A 103 7.44 -5.27 -10.24
C LEU A 103 7.51 -3.93 -10.99
N ASP A 104 8.27 -3.89 -12.08
CA ASP A 104 8.53 -2.66 -12.85
C ASP A 104 7.27 -2.07 -13.51
N ASP A 105 6.18 -2.84 -13.59
CA ASP A 105 4.90 -2.43 -14.18
C ASP A 105 3.90 -1.85 -13.17
N GLY A 106 4.36 -1.62 -11.93
CA GLY A 106 3.52 -1.15 -10.83
C GLY A 106 2.67 -2.23 -10.18
N THR A 107 2.79 -3.49 -10.60
CA THR A 107 2.22 -4.63 -9.87
C THR A 107 3.16 -5.15 -8.79
N PHE A 108 2.80 -6.28 -8.20
CA PHE A 108 3.57 -6.93 -7.16
C PHE A 108 3.68 -8.42 -7.49
N SER A 109 4.84 -9.01 -7.19
CA SER A 109 5.08 -10.44 -7.39
C SER A 109 4.63 -11.28 -6.19
N SER A 110 4.85 -10.75 -4.99
CA SER A 110 4.50 -11.37 -3.72
C SER A 110 4.31 -10.33 -2.64
N PHE A 111 3.86 -10.79 -1.47
CA PHE A 111 3.78 -9.95 -0.27
C PHE A 111 4.30 -10.69 0.96
N THR A 112 4.45 -9.98 2.06
CA THR A 112 4.53 -10.56 3.40
C THR A 112 3.54 -9.85 4.30
N ALA A 113 2.95 -10.59 5.24
CA ALA A 113 2.09 -10.01 6.27
C ALA A 113 2.67 -10.37 7.64
N SER A 114 2.57 -9.42 8.58
CA SER A 114 3.04 -9.61 9.94
C SER A 114 2.27 -8.76 10.93
N GLY A 115 2.32 -9.14 12.21
CA GLY A 115 1.74 -8.39 13.31
C GLY A 115 0.76 -9.24 14.10
N PHE A 116 -0.40 -8.68 14.44
CA PHE A 116 -1.44 -9.40 15.18
C PHE A 116 -2.84 -8.86 14.90
N VAL A 117 -3.82 -9.73 15.11
CA VAL A 117 -5.25 -9.41 15.13
C VAL A 117 -5.87 -10.00 16.39
N THR A 118 -6.84 -9.30 16.99
CA THR A 118 -7.56 -9.77 18.17
C THR A 118 -8.99 -10.15 17.80
N TYR A 119 -9.39 -11.37 18.11
CA TYR A 119 -10.74 -11.89 17.88
C TYR A 119 -11.25 -12.63 19.12
N ASN A 120 -12.43 -12.29 19.63
CA ASN A 120 -13.01 -12.89 20.85
C ASN A 120 -12.02 -12.98 22.03
N ASN A 121 -11.31 -11.88 22.32
CA ASN A 121 -10.27 -11.78 23.34
C ASN A 121 -9.04 -12.70 23.15
N LYS A 122 -8.90 -13.32 21.98
CA LYS A 122 -7.70 -14.07 21.58
C LYS A 122 -6.87 -13.24 20.62
N VAL A 123 -5.58 -13.11 20.92
CA VAL A 123 -4.62 -12.49 20.02
C VAL A 123 -4.04 -13.57 19.10
N VAL A 124 -4.08 -13.30 17.80
CA VAL A 124 -3.50 -14.14 16.76
C VAL A 124 -2.32 -13.39 16.20
N THR A 125 -1.13 -13.91 16.45
CA THR A 125 0.10 -13.37 15.87
C THR A 125 0.25 -13.90 14.45
N ILE A 126 0.52 -13.00 13.53
CA ILE A 126 0.81 -13.28 12.13
C ILE A 126 2.31 -13.09 11.96
N LYS A 127 3.01 -14.14 11.55
CA LYS A 127 4.43 -14.08 11.30
C LYS A 127 4.67 -13.93 9.79
N PRO A 128 5.72 -13.18 9.39
CA PRO A 128 6.16 -13.17 8.00
C PRO A 128 6.62 -14.55 7.47
N THR A 129 6.63 -15.60 8.29
CA THR A 129 6.97 -16.96 7.90
C THR A 129 5.74 -17.85 7.71
N ASP A 130 4.54 -17.35 7.94
CA ASP A 130 3.29 -18.11 7.84
C ASP A 130 2.83 -18.21 6.37
N ILE A 131 3.71 -18.70 5.51
CA ILE A 131 3.62 -18.58 4.05
C ILE A 131 2.42 -19.28 3.42
N ASP A 132 1.88 -20.32 4.07
CA ASP A 132 0.74 -21.10 3.59
C ASP A 132 -0.59 -20.67 4.23
N TYR A 133 -0.56 -19.75 5.20
CA TYR A 133 -1.75 -19.37 5.97
C TYR A 133 -2.49 -18.17 5.38
N TYR A 134 -1.79 -17.34 4.58
CA TYR A 134 -2.31 -16.06 4.12
C TYR A 134 -2.05 -15.85 2.63
N GLY A 135 -3.08 -15.39 1.93
CA GLY A 135 -3.03 -14.97 0.54
C GLY A 135 -3.92 -13.75 0.33
N ALA A 136 -3.70 -13.03 -0.76
CA ALA A 136 -4.53 -11.89 -1.13
C ALA A 136 -5.02 -11.98 -2.56
N ALA A 137 -6.30 -11.65 -2.78
CA ALA A 137 -6.84 -11.45 -4.13
C ALA A 137 -6.80 -9.95 -4.45
N CYS A 138 -6.20 -9.60 -5.59
CA CYS A 138 -5.93 -8.21 -5.95
C CYS A 138 -6.51 -7.83 -7.31
N THR A 139 -6.82 -6.55 -7.44
CA THR A 139 -7.19 -5.91 -8.70
C THR A 139 -6.34 -4.66 -8.87
N MET A 140 -5.66 -4.56 -10.00
CA MET A 140 -5.07 -3.31 -10.45
C MET A 140 -6.00 -2.62 -11.43
N LYS A 141 -6.19 -1.33 -11.24
CA LYS A 141 -6.90 -0.45 -12.17
C LYS A 141 -5.91 0.56 -12.72
N THR A 142 -5.80 0.67 -14.03
CA THR A 142 -5.02 1.69 -14.74
C THR A 142 -5.92 2.47 -15.69
N ASN A 143 -5.35 3.45 -16.39
CA ASN A 143 -6.07 4.13 -17.48
C ASN A 143 -6.46 3.17 -18.62
N GLY A 144 -5.75 2.04 -18.77
CA GLY A 144 -5.96 1.07 -19.85
C GLY A 144 -6.91 -0.08 -19.52
N GLY A 145 -7.36 -0.21 -18.27
CA GLY A 145 -8.29 -1.26 -17.87
C GLY A 145 -8.15 -1.72 -16.42
N SER A 146 -8.75 -2.87 -16.12
CA SER A 146 -8.63 -3.53 -14.82
C SER A 146 -8.23 -4.99 -15.02
N TYR A 147 -7.34 -5.48 -14.17
CA TYR A 147 -6.93 -6.88 -14.18
C TYR A 147 -6.81 -7.42 -12.76
N ASN A 148 -7.16 -8.70 -12.62
CA ASN A 148 -7.15 -9.41 -11.34
C ASN A 148 -5.94 -10.32 -11.28
N PHE A 149 -5.33 -10.42 -10.11
CA PHE A 149 -4.20 -11.30 -9.83
C PHE A 149 -4.25 -11.74 -8.38
N ASN A 150 -3.72 -12.93 -8.10
CA ASN A 150 -3.54 -13.40 -6.73
C ASN A 150 -2.13 -13.07 -6.28
N LEU A 151 -1.99 -12.65 -5.03
CA LEU A 151 -0.71 -12.49 -4.37
C LEU A 151 -0.54 -13.57 -3.32
N CYS A 152 0.59 -14.24 -3.44
CA CYS A 152 1.07 -15.18 -2.45
C CYS A 152 2.05 -14.55 -1.48
N HIS A 153 2.14 -15.16 -0.32
CA HIS A 153 3.24 -14.88 0.57
C HIS A 153 4.58 -15.19 -0.13
N THR A 154 5.57 -14.34 0.10
CA THR A 154 6.94 -14.54 -0.41
C THR A 154 7.47 -15.87 0.10
N GLY A 155 7.89 -16.73 -0.83
CA GLY A 155 8.36 -18.09 -0.55
C GLY A 155 7.29 -19.19 -0.55
N ALA A 156 6.00 -18.86 -0.70
CA ALA A 156 4.96 -19.87 -0.84
C ALA A 156 5.12 -20.67 -2.14
N ALA A 157 4.91 -21.99 -2.08
CA ALA A 157 5.07 -22.87 -3.24
C ALA A 157 3.98 -22.66 -4.32
N ARG A 158 2.81 -22.13 -3.92
CA ARG A 158 1.68 -21.87 -4.80
C ARG A 158 0.70 -20.87 -4.18
N CYS A 159 -0.05 -20.23 -5.07
CA CYS A 159 -1.36 -19.63 -4.79
C CYS A 159 -2.44 -20.64 -5.21
#